data_AF-A0AAN0J7X5-F1
#
_entry.id   AF-A0AAN0J7X5-F1
#
_cell.length_a   1.000
_cell.length_b   1.000
_cell.length_c   1.000
_cell.angle_alpha   90.00
_cell.angle_beta   90.00
_cell.angle_gamma   90.00
#
_symmetry.space_group_name_H-M   'P 1'
#
loop_
_entity.id
_entity.type
_entity.pdbx_description
1 polymer ?
#
loop_
_entity_poly.entity_id
_entity_poly.type
_entity_poly.pdbx_seq_one_letter_code
_entity_poly.pdbx_strand_id
1 'polypeptide(L)'
;MATPESETPADIFQDKFGEIPPLIGKEANFTTVTDNLFAKKLITKKEIAGITTQHNLDDNKRGSALAMHLFDKIDVDDDDKSAQCLQKICDVFESKNVNNEELKKIGADMRKKLLSTTATSQVWPTDAISSAPPQPSEPTTTQTNPNELNVGDVQKVLNALNKAMFGPTNWRSLGLSLGLIAPTLDTIGRTNGDAEDYLEKTIQKWLQRKDQVKGTTWKILKEAVASTGDNAAAGRIPSH
;
A
#
# COMPACT_ATOMS: atom_id res chain seq x y z
N MET A 1 -13.70 -17.69 14.74
CA MET A 1 -14.64 -17.11 13.76
C MET A 1 -13.96 -15.89 13.19
N ALA A 2 -13.70 -15.88 11.89
CA ALA A 2 -12.96 -14.81 11.23
C ALA A 2 -13.84 -13.56 11.18
N THR A 3 -13.39 -12.48 11.81
CA THR A 3 -13.92 -11.14 11.57
C THR A 3 -13.59 -10.75 10.13
N PRO A 4 -14.54 -10.21 9.35
CA PRO A 4 -14.22 -9.64 8.05
C PRO A 4 -13.30 -8.45 8.29
N GLU A 5 -12.03 -8.58 7.92
CA GLU A 5 -11.09 -7.46 7.89
C GLU A 5 -11.71 -6.36 7.03
N SER A 6 -11.82 -5.16 7.59
CA SER A 6 -12.32 -4.01 6.83
C SER A 6 -11.23 -3.64 5.82
N GLU A 7 -11.43 -3.98 4.55
CA GLU A 7 -10.47 -3.66 3.47
C GLU A 7 -10.30 -2.13 3.39
N THR A 8 -9.05 -1.64 3.45
CA THR A 8 -8.78 -0.21 3.24
C THR A 8 -8.97 0.16 1.76
N PRO A 9 -9.15 1.44 1.40
CA PRO A 9 -9.18 1.86 0.00
C PRO A 9 -7.93 1.43 -0.79
N ALA A 10 -6.76 1.42 -0.14
CA ALA A 10 -5.53 0.94 -0.74
C ALA A 10 -5.57 -0.57 -1.00
N ASP A 11 -6.09 -1.37 -0.05
CA ASP A 11 -6.25 -2.83 -0.22
C ASP A 11 -7.21 -3.17 -1.35
N ILE A 12 -8.34 -2.45 -1.44
CA ILE A 12 -9.33 -2.62 -2.51
C ILE A 12 -8.69 -2.39 -3.88
N PHE A 13 -7.85 -1.36 -4.02
CA PHE A 13 -7.15 -1.11 -5.27
C PHE A 13 -6.05 -2.13 -5.54
N GLN A 14 -5.30 -2.53 -4.50
CA GLN A 14 -4.21 -3.51 -4.60
C GLN A 14 -4.72 -4.89 -5.06
N ASP A 15 -5.88 -5.33 -4.58
CA ASP A 15 -6.55 -6.58 -4.99
C ASP A 15 -6.74 -6.65 -6.51
N LYS A 16 -7.03 -5.51 -7.15
CA LYS A 16 -7.26 -5.40 -8.60
C LYS A 16 -6.02 -5.01 -9.41
N PHE A 17 -4.87 -4.83 -8.75
CA PHE A 17 -3.66 -4.33 -9.40
C PHE A 17 -3.10 -5.28 -10.48
N GLY A 18 -3.40 -6.58 -10.41
CA GLY A 18 -3.00 -7.53 -11.47
C GLY A 18 -3.78 -7.36 -12.78
N GLU A 19 -5.01 -6.84 -12.71
CA GLU A 19 -5.94 -6.76 -13.84
C GLU A 19 -5.95 -5.38 -14.51
N ILE A 20 -5.68 -4.32 -13.74
CA ILE A 20 -5.74 -2.92 -14.19
C ILE A 20 -4.67 -2.57 -15.25
N PRO A 21 -3.37 -2.85 -15.05
CA PRO A 21 -2.28 -2.43 -15.94
C PRO A 21 -2.46 -2.79 -17.42
N PRO A 22 -2.78 -4.05 -17.81
CA PRO A 22 -2.93 -4.40 -19.23
C PRO A 22 -4.14 -3.70 -19.89
N LEU A 23 -5.09 -3.17 -19.12
CA LEU A 23 -6.28 -2.48 -19.63
C LEU A 23 -6.05 -0.99 -19.80
N ILE A 24 -5.58 -0.30 -18.76
CA ILE A 24 -5.28 1.14 -18.82
C ILE A 24 -4.03 1.44 -19.65
N GLY A 25 -3.19 0.43 -19.84
CA GLY A 25 -1.97 0.50 -20.61
C GLY A 25 -2.14 0.58 -22.11
N LYS A 26 -3.29 0.19 -22.68
CA LYS A 26 -3.57 0.26 -24.12
C LYS A 26 -3.73 1.72 -24.56
N GLU A 27 -3.17 2.11 -25.70
CA GLU A 27 -3.01 3.53 -26.09
C GLU A 27 -4.30 4.36 -26.05
N ALA A 28 -5.38 3.83 -26.62
CA ALA A 28 -6.69 4.49 -26.63
C ALA A 28 -7.28 4.65 -25.20
N ASN A 29 -7.10 3.63 -24.35
CA ASN A 29 -7.54 3.68 -22.96
C ASN A 29 -6.66 4.60 -22.13
N PHE A 30 -5.34 4.53 -22.31
CA PHE A 30 -4.36 5.32 -21.59
C PHE A 30 -4.61 6.81 -21.76
N THR A 31 -4.76 7.27 -23.01
CA THR A 31 -5.02 8.68 -23.33
C THR A 31 -6.31 9.15 -22.64
N THR A 32 -7.39 8.40 -22.84
CA THR A 32 -8.70 8.72 -22.26
C THR A 32 -8.65 8.74 -20.72
N VAL A 33 -8.07 7.71 -20.10
CA VAL A 33 -7.99 7.57 -18.65
C VAL A 33 -7.11 8.68 -18.06
N THR A 34 -5.94 8.94 -18.64
CA THR A 34 -5.03 10.00 -18.14
C THR A 34 -5.63 11.40 -18.26
N ASP A 35 -6.35 11.70 -19.35
CA ASP A 35 -7.08 12.97 -19.48
C ASP A 35 -8.15 13.15 -18.39
N ASN A 36 -8.92 12.09 -18.11
CA ASN A 36 -9.94 12.12 -17.05
C ASN A 36 -9.31 12.20 -15.66
N LEU A 37 -8.21 11.48 -15.39
CA LEU A 37 -7.46 11.55 -14.14
C LEU A 37 -6.86 12.96 -13.92
N PHE A 38 -6.34 13.58 -14.98
CA PHE A 38 -5.84 14.96 -14.93
C PHE A 38 -6.98 15.95 -14.62
N ALA A 39 -8.14 15.81 -15.28
CA ALA A 39 -9.31 16.64 -15.01
C ALA A 39 -9.80 16.52 -13.56
N LYS A 40 -9.71 15.32 -12.97
CA LYS A 40 -10.02 15.05 -11.56
C LYS A 40 -8.89 15.43 -10.58
N LYS A 41 -7.78 16.00 -11.08
CA LYS A 41 -6.58 16.41 -10.33
C LYS A 41 -5.92 15.25 -9.56
N LEU A 42 -6.04 14.03 -10.06
CA LEU A 42 -5.36 12.85 -9.49
C LEU A 42 -3.90 12.75 -9.97
N ILE A 43 -3.65 13.18 -11.20
CA ILE A 43 -2.31 13.19 -11.80
C ILE A 43 -2.05 14.54 -12.49
N THR A 44 -0.78 14.86 -12.69
CA THR A 44 -0.30 16.05 -13.37
C THR A 44 0.22 15.72 -14.77
N LYS A 45 0.29 16.73 -15.65
CA LYS A 45 0.92 16.58 -16.97
C LYS A 45 2.38 16.14 -16.89
N LYS A 46 3.09 16.50 -15.82
CA LYS A 46 4.48 16.08 -15.59
C LYS A 46 4.58 14.60 -15.29
N GLU A 47 3.69 14.06 -14.44
CA GLU A 47 3.62 12.62 -14.15
C GLU A 47 3.24 11.84 -15.42
N ILE A 48 2.24 12.30 -16.20
CA ILE A 48 1.87 11.67 -17.48
C ILE A 48 3.07 11.66 -18.44
N ALA A 49 3.74 12.81 -18.61
CA ALA A 49 4.91 12.91 -19.47
C ALA A 49 6.00 11.92 -19.04
N GLY A 50 6.30 11.85 -17.74
CA GLY A 50 7.26 10.91 -17.16
C GLY A 50 6.97 9.45 -17.48
N ILE A 51 5.69 9.05 -17.51
CA ILE A 51 5.28 7.69 -17.93
C ILE A 51 5.54 7.51 -19.44
N THR A 52 5.12 8.47 -20.26
CA THR A 52 5.21 8.34 -21.73
C THR A 52 6.63 8.41 -22.29
N THR A 53 7.57 9.02 -21.56
CA THR A 53 8.97 9.16 -21.99
C THR A 53 9.86 7.97 -21.62
N GLN A 54 9.33 6.92 -20.98
CA GLN A 54 10.13 5.75 -20.61
C GLN A 54 10.58 4.97 -21.86
N HIS A 55 11.81 4.48 -21.84
CA HIS A 55 12.38 3.68 -22.93
C HIS A 55 11.74 2.28 -22.99
N ASN A 56 11.47 1.75 -24.19
CA ASN A 56 10.79 0.45 -24.40
C ASN A 56 9.43 0.35 -23.71
N LEU A 57 8.62 1.41 -23.80
CA LEU A 57 7.29 1.48 -23.21
C LEU A 57 6.29 0.61 -24.01
N ASP A 58 6.01 -0.59 -23.51
CA ASP A 58 4.87 -1.39 -23.93
C ASP A 58 3.63 -1.06 -23.10
N ASP A 59 2.46 -1.54 -23.57
CA ASP A 59 1.17 -1.29 -22.92
C ASP A 59 1.19 -1.68 -21.44
N ASN A 60 1.78 -2.83 -21.09
CA ASN A 60 1.76 -3.32 -19.72
C ASN A 60 2.65 -2.47 -18.79
N LYS A 61 3.84 -2.07 -19.25
CA LYS A 61 4.70 -1.14 -18.49
C LYS A 61 4.04 0.22 -18.32
N ARG A 62 3.42 0.75 -19.38
CA ARG A 62 2.67 2.02 -19.34
C ARG A 62 1.54 1.97 -18.34
N GLY A 63 0.75 0.90 -18.36
CA GLY A 63 -0.35 0.71 -17.43
C GLY A 63 0.13 0.48 -16.00
N SER A 64 1.23 -0.25 -15.81
CA SER A 64 1.80 -0.52 -14.49
C SER A 64 2.30 0.76 -13.82
N ALA A 65 3.02 1.60 -14.57
CA ALA A 65 3.50 2.90 -14.08
C ALA A 65 2.34 3.83 -13.70
N LEU A 66 1.28 3.86 -14.51
CA LEU A 66 0.09 4.64 -14.19
C LEU A 66 -0.64 4.09 -12.95
N ALA A 67 -0.82 2.78 -12.85
CA ALA A 67 -1.45 2.14 -11.70
C ALA A 67 -0.65 2.38 -10.40
N MET A 68 0.69 2.36 -10.47
CA MET A 68 1.54 2.70 -9.31
C MET A 68 1.35 4.16 -8.87
N HIS A 69 1.31 5.10 -9.81
CA HIS A 69 1.03 6.49 -9.48
C HIS A 69 -0.36 6.67 -8.84
N LEU A 70 -1.37 5.92 -9.31
CA LEU A 70 -2.70 5.95 -8.69
C LEU A 70 -2.69 5.37 -7.28
N PHE A 71 -2.00 4.25 -7.06
CA PHE A 71 -1.87 3.64 -5.74
C PHE A 71 -1.20 4.58 -4.73
N ASP A 72 -0.13 5.25 -5.13
CA ASP A 72 0.55 6.29 -4.33
C ASP A 72 -0.40 7.43 -3.92
N LYS A 73 -1.36 7.81 -4.77
CA LYS A 73 -2.39 8.81 -4.40
C LYS A 73 -3.46 8.30 -3.44
N ILE A 74 -3.69 6.98 -3.41
CA ILE A 74 -4.66 6.35 -2.50
C ILE A 74 -4.01 6.12 -1.13
N ASP A 75 -2.69 5.93 -1.05
CA ASP A 75 -1.93 5.71 0.19
C ASP A 75 -1.63 7.04 0.92
N VAL A 76 -2.68 7.82 1.20
CA VAL A 76 -2.58 8.98 2.10
C VAL A 76 -2.95 8.52 3.52
N ASP A 77 -2.26 9.04 4.55
CA ASP A 77 -2.48 8.73 5.97
C ASP A 77 -3.88 9.13 6.51
N ASP A 78 -4.83 9.41 5.61
CA ASP A 78 -6.14 9.98 5.86
C ASP A 78 -7.17 9.15 5.08
N ASP A 79 -7.88 8.27 5.80
CA ASP A 79 -8.86 7.33 5.23
C ASP A 79 -9.93 8.03 4.38
N ASP A 80 -10.35 9.25 4.75
CA ASP A 80 -11.34 10.02 4.00
C ASP A 80 -10.76 10.49 2.66
N LYS A 81 -9.50 10.93 2.64
CA LYS A 81 -8.82 11.30 1.40
C LYS A 81 -8.52 10.07 0.53
N SER A 82 -8.13 8.94 1.14
CA SER A 82 -7.89 7.67 0.45
C SER A 82 -9.15 7.16 -0.22
N ALA A 83 -10.28 7.18 0.49
CA ALA A 83 -11.59 6.84 -0.03
C ALA A 83 -12.03 7.79 -1.16
N GLN A 84 -11.83 9.11 -1.00
CA GLN A 84 -12.12 10.08 -2.06
C GLN A 84 -11.24 9.89 -3.30
N CYS A 85 -9.97 9.55 -3.13
CA CYS A 85 -9.05 9.23 -4.23
C CYS A 85 -9.53 7.99 -4.98
N LEU A 86 -9.80 6.89 -4.27
CA LEU A 86 -10.31 5.66 -4.88
C LEU A 86 -11.66 5.91 -5.59
N GLN A 87 -12.55 6.69 -4.98
CA GLN A 87 -13.84 7.04 -5.57
C GLN A 87 -13.68 7.80 -6.89
N LYS A 88 -12.74 8.77 -6.96
CA LYS A 88 -12.45 9.49 -8.20
C LYS A 88 -11.85 8.56 -9.26
N ILE A 89 -11.04 7.58 -8.87
CA ILE A 89 -10.48 6.59 -9.81
C ILE A 89 -11.60 5.71 -10.37
N CYS A 90 -12.52 5.22 -9.52
CA CYS A 90 -13.69 4.45 -9.96
C CYS A 90 -14.54 5.26 -10.95
N ASP A 91 -14.83 6.53 -10.64
CA ASP A 91 -15.57 7.43 -11.55
C ASP A 91 -14.89 7.56 -12.93
N VAL A 92 -13.55 7.57 -12.96
CA VAL A 92 -12.80 7.63 -14.24
C VAL A 92 -12.93 6.32 -14.99
N PHE A 93 -12.77 5.17 -14.33
CA PHE A 93 -12.87 3.86 -14.96
C PHE A 93 -14.28 3.58 -15.49
N GLU A 94 -15.30 4.03 -14.77
CA GLU A 94 -16.71 3.91 -15.13
C GLU A 94 -17.17 4.99 -16.13
N SER A 95 -16.30 5.94 -16.50
CA SER A 95 -16.65 7.03 -17.41
C SER A 95 -17.13 6.49 -18.76
N LYS A 96 -18.21 7.08 -19.28
CA LYS A 96 -18.76 6.77 -20.61
C LYS A 96 -17.74 6.92 -21.75
N ASN A 97 -16.69 7.72 -21.54
CA ASN A 97 -15.65 7.95 -22.53
C ASN A 97 -14.63 6.79 -22.57
N VAL A 98 -14.54 6.00 -21.51
CA VAL A 98 -13.69 4.79 -21.46
C VAL A 98 -14.40 3.68 -22.25
N ASN A 99 -13.83 3.30 -23.39
CA ASN A 99 -14.39 2.23 -24.23
C ASN A 99 -13.82 0.85 -23.87
N ASN A 100 -13.84 0.51 -22.59
CA ASN A 100 -13.36 -0.79 -22.10
C ASN A 100 -14.28 -1.32 -20.99
N GLU A 101 -15.07 -2.34 -21.33
CA GLU A 101 -16.07 -2.93 -20.43
C GLU A 101 -15.46 -3.67 -19.23
N GLU A 102 -14.27 -4.26 -19.39
CA GLU A 102 -13.55 -4.92 -18.29
C GLU A 102 -13.08 -3.90 -17.24
N LEU A 103 -12.52 -2.78 -17.70
CA LEU A 103 -12.08 -1.68 -16.84
C LEU A 103 -13.26 -1.04 -16.09
N LYS A 104 -14.41 -0.87 -16.75
CA LYS A 104 -15.64 -0.41 -16.10
C LYS A 104 -16.11 -1.37 -15.00
N LYS A 105 -16.08 -2.68 -15.27
CA LYS A 105 -16.43 -3.71 -14.28
C LYS A 105 -15.50 -3.66 -13.07
N ILE A 106 -14.20 -3.50 -13.29
CA ILE A 106 -13.21 -3.35 -12.21
C ILE A 106 -13.51 -2.09 -11.38
N GLY A 107 -13.78 -0.95 -12.03
CA GLY A 107 -14.19 0.28 -11.35
C GLY A 107 -15.44 0.08 -10.47
N ALA A 108 -16.48 -0.55 -11.02
CA ALA A 108 -17.72 -0.83 -10.29
C ALA A 108 -17.54 -1.81 -9.12
N ASP A 109 -16.69 -2.83 -9.27
CA ASP A 109 -16.34 -3.78 -8.19
C ASP A 109 -15.64 -3.03 -7.04
N MET A 110 -14.58 -2.26 -7.35
CA MET A 110 -13.87 -1.46 -6.34
C MET A 110 -14.81 -0.47 -5.63
N ARG A 111 -15.70 0.21 -6.38
CA ARG A 111 -16.70 1.12 -5.81
C ARG A 111 -17.65 0.40 -4.87
N LYS A 112 -18.11 -0.80 -5.23
CA LYS A 112 -18.98 -1.62 -4.39
C LYS A 112 -18.29 -2.03 -3.08
N LYS A 113 -17.03 -2.44 -3.15
CA LYS A 113 -16.22 -2.75 -1.96
C LYS A 113 -16.05 -1.51 -1.07
N LEU A 114 -15.72 -0.36 -1.65
CA LEU A 114 -15.55 0.91 -0.93
C LEU A 114 -16.84 1.38 -0.21
N LEU A 115 -17.99 1.22 -0.85
CA LEU A 115 -19.28 1.58 -0.22
C LEU A 115 -19.65 0.61 0.92
N SER A 116 -19.27 -0.67 0.81
CA SER A 116 -19.54 -1.69 1.83
C SER A 116 -18.71 -1.45 3.10
N THR A 117 -17.48 -0.95 2.96
CA THR A 117 -16.60 -0.58 4.09
C THR A 117 -17.07 0.71 4.78
N THR A 118 -17.56 1.69 4.02
CA THR A 118 -18.12 2.94 4.56
C THR A 118 -19.43 2.71 5.33
N ALA A 119 -20.32 1.84 4.83
CA ALA A 119 -21.59 1.52 5.48
C ALA A 119 -21.41 0.81 6.84
N THR A 120 -20.32 0.07 7.03
CA THR A 120 -20.00 -0.60 8.30
C THR A 120 -19.52 0.39 9.36
N SER A 121 -18.93 1.52 8.96
CA SER A 121 -18.47 2.59 9.88
C SER A 121 -19.56 3.60 10.27
N GLN A 122 -20.73 3.57 9.63
CA GLN A 122 -21.84 4.52 9.87
C GLN A 122 -23.08 3.92 10.57
N VAL A 123 -23.01 2.72 11.16
CA VAL A 123 -24.13 2.23 11.98
C VAL A 123 -24.08 2.87 13.37
N TRP A 124 -24.73 4.03 13.52
CA TRP A 124 -25.27 4.43 14.82
C TRP A 124 -26.53 3.63 15.12
N PRO A 125 -26.70 3.10 16.35
CA PRO A 125 -27.89 2.34 16.72
C PRO A 125 -29.04 3.32 16.87
N THR A 126 -30.06 3.23 16.01
CA THR A 126 -31.34 3.88 16.27
C THR A 126 -32.26 2.88 16.94
N ASP A 127 -32.74 3.26 18.13
CA ASP A 127 -33.61 2.52 19.02
C ASP A 127 -34.72 1.70 18.36
N ALA A 128 -34.80 0.42 18.74
CA ALA A 128 -36.04 -0.34 18.79
C ALA A 128 -35.98 -1.33 19.97
N ILE A 129 -36.33 -0.79 21.14
CA ILE A 129 -36.91 -1.39 22.35
C ILE A 129 -37.22 -2.90 22.25
N SER A 130 -36.58 -3.74 23.10
CA SER A 130 -37.26 -4.45 24.20
C SER A 130 -36.36 -5.49 24.89
N SER A 131 -36.07 -5.20 26.17
CA SER A 131 -35.94 -6.12 27.31
C SER A 131 -34.79 -7.14 27.37
N ALA A 132 -33.66 -6.75 28.01
CA ALA A 132 -32.90 -7.56 28.98
C ALA A 132 -31.88 -6.65 29.72
N PRO A 133 -31.57 -6.88 31.01
CA PRO A 133 -30.84 -5.92 31.85
C PRO A 133 -29.34 -5.84 31.53
N PRO A 134 -28.68 -4.69 31.78
CA PRO A 134 -27.31 -4.45 31.33
C PRO A 134 -26.29 -5.10 32.27
N GLN A 135 -25.36 -5.88 31.71
CA GLN A 135 -24.10 -6.19 32.38
C GLN A 135 -23.03 -5.22 31.84
N PRO A 136 -22.34 -4.46 32.71
CA PRO A 136 -21.39 -3.43 32.28
C PRO A 136 -20.10 -4.10 31.80
N SER A 137 -19.69 -3.80 30.58
CA SER A 137 -18.32 -4.02 30.15
C SER A 137 -17.95 -2.86 29.24
N GLU A 138 -17.06 -2.03 29.78
CA GLU A 138 -16.47 -0.86 29.18
C GLU A 138 -15.76 -1.18 27.84
N PRO A 139 -15.55 -0.17 26.98
CA PRO A 139 -14.83 -0.30 25.73
C PRO A 139 -13.35 -0.53 26.00
N THR A 140 -12.84 -1.75 25.74
CA THR A 140 -11.40 -1.98 25.69
C THR A 140 -10.87 -1.44 24.37
N THR A 141 -10.40 -0.19 24.38
CA THR A 141 -9.40 0.33 23.45
C THR A 141 -8.30 -0.70 23.30
N THR A 142 -8.05 -1.20 22.09
CA THR A 142 -6.88 -2.02 21.79
C THR A 142 -5.65 -1.22 22.15
N GLN A 143 -5.03 -1.66 23.24
CA GLN A 143 -3.81 -1.13 23.79
C GLN A 143 -2.72 -1.27 22.72
N THR A 144 -2.39 -0.16 22.05
CA THR A 144 -1.18 -0.01 21.26
C THR A 144 -0.02 -0.46 22.15
N ASN A 145 0.68 -1.52 21.77
CA ASN A 145 2.01 -1.74 22.33
C ASN A 145 2.85 -0.53 21.86
N PRO A 146 3.35 0.33 22.76
CA PRO A 146 4.00 1.58 22.39
C PRO A 146 5.31 1.41 21.58
N ASN A 147 5.75 0.18 21.35
CA ASN A 147 7.00 -0.18 20.68
C ASN A 147 6.80 -0.83 19.29
N GLU A 148 5.57 -0.86 18.78
CA GLU A 148 5.25 -1.47 17.49
C GLU A 148 5.27 -0.43 16.35
N LEU A 149 6.03 -0.74 15.30
CA LEU A 149 6.21 0.08 14.11
C LEU A 149 5.13 -0.26 13.08
N ASN A 150 4.62 0.77 12.43
CA ASN A 150 3.64 0.66 11.34
C ASN A 150 4.27 1.06 10.00
N VAL A 151 3.52 0.94 8.91
CA VAL A 151 3.98 1.30 7.55
C VAL A 151 4.36 2.79 7.44
N GLY A 152 3.72 3.68 8.21
CA GLY A 152 4.11 5.09 8.29
C GLY A 152 5.48 5.33 8.95
N ASP A 153 6.01 4.35 9.69
CA ASP A 153 7.35 4.41 10.27
C ASP A 153 8.48 4.00 9.29
N VAL A 154 8.19 3.74 8.00
CA VAL A 154 9.23 3.37 7.00
C VAL A 154 10.41 4.34 7.02
N GLN A 155 10.14 5.65 6.94
CA GLN A 155 11.20 6.67 6.94
C GLN A 155 11.93 6.77 8.28
N LYS A 156 11.24 6.50 9.39
CA LYS A 156 11.84 6.45 10.73
C LYS A 156 12.83 5.29 10.85
N VAL A 157 12.44 4.12 10.33
CA VAL A 157 13.28 2.92 10.28
C VAL A 157 14.48 3.12 9.35
N LEU A 158 14.27 3.67 8.15
CA LEU A 158 15.35 3.96 7.20
C LEU A 158 16.36 4.95 7.78
N ASN A 159 15.90 6.02 8.44
CA ASN A 159 16.78 6.97 9.12
C ASN A 159 17.58 6.30 10.25
N ALA A 160 16.96 5.39 11.02
CA ALA A 160 17.67 4.63 12.04
C ALA A 160 18.75 3.71 11.45
N LEU A 161 18.46 3.02 10.35
CA LEU A 161 19.42 2.18 9.62
C LEU A 161 20.58 3.02 9.07
N ASN A 162 20.28 4.18 8.49
CA ASN A 162 21.30 5.10 7.98
C ASN A 162 22.19 5.66 9.10
N LYS A 163 21.60 6.09 10.23
CA LYS A 163 22.35 6.53 11.42
C LYS A 163 23.19 5.41 12.02
N ALA A 164 22.71 4.17 11.93
CA ALA A 164 23.45 2.99 12.33
C ALA A 164 24.61 2.65 11.37
N MET A 165 24.70 3.33 10.21
CA MET A 165 25.62 3.03 9.10
C MET A 165 25.39 1.64 8.50
N PHE A 166 24.14 1.18 8.51
CA PHE A 166 23.76 -0.05 7.82
C PHE A 166 23.80 0.16 6.31
N GLY A 167 24.53 -0.69 5.59
CA GLY A 167 24.69 -0.57 4.14
C GLY A 167 23.44 -0.99 3.38
N PRO A 168 22.91 -0.16 2.46
CA PRO A 168 21.70 -0.49 1.69
C PRO A 168 21.85 -1.73 0.82
N THR A 169 23.08 -2.10 0.43
CA THR A 169 23.38 -3.31 -0.33
C THR A 169 22.98 -4.61 0.37
N ASN A 170 22.83 -4.59 1.71
CA ASN A 170 22.46 -5.75 2.51
C ASN A 170 20.92 -5.93 2.64
N TRP A 171 20.12 -5.15 1.91
CA TRP A 171 18.64 -5.18 1.95
C TRP A 171 18.07 -6.59 1.84
N ARG A 172 18.62 -7.44 0.96
CA ARG A 172 18.10 -8.79 0.73
C ARG A 172 18.31 -9.70 1.93
N SER A 173 19.49 -9.65 2.55
CA SER A 173 19.80 -10.44 3.75
C SER A 173 18.99 -9.96 4.95
N LEU A 174 18.82 -8.63 5.07
CA LEU A 174 17.95 -8.04 6.07
C LEU A 174 16.51 -8.51 5.90
N GLY A 175 15.97 -8.44 4.68
CA GLY A 175 14.60 -8.87 4.37
C GLY A 175 14.31 -10.33 4.74
N LEU A 176 15.25 -11.25 4.45
CA LEU A 176 15.13 -12.65 4.88
C LEU A 176 15.10 -12.78 6.40
N SER A 177 15.96 -12.04 7.09
CA SER A 177 16.05 -12.05 8.56
C SER A 177 14.80 -11.45 9.22
N LEU A 178 14.12 -10.52 8.54
CA LEU A 178 12.85 -9.94 8.97
C LEU A 178 11.65 -10.87 8.72
N GLY A 179 11.82 -11.97 7.99
CA GLY A 179 10.77 -12.95 7.70
C GLY A 179 10.12 -12.81 6.31
N LEU A 180 10.68 -11.98 5.42
CA LEU A 180 10.26 -11.95 4.02
C LEU A 180 10.81 -13.17 3.28
N ILE A 181 10.05 -13.68 2.32
CA ILE A 181 10.50 -14.83 1.52
C ILE A 181 11.27 -14.38 0.27
N ALA A 182 12.14 -15.26 -0.24
CA ALA A 182 12.95 -14.98 -1.43
C ALA A 182 12.16 -14.47 -2.65
N PRO A 183 10.96 -15.01 -2.99
CA PRO A 183 10.15 -14.47 -4.10
C PRO A 183 9.75 -13.00 -3.96
N THR A 184 9.45 -12.54 -2.74
CA THR A 184 9.13 -11.13 -2.45
C THR A 184 10.36 -10.26 -2.69
N LEU A 185 11.52 -10.71 -2.23
CA LEU A 185 12.79 -10.01 -2.40
C LEU A 185 13.26 -10.01 -3.86
N ASP A 186 13.06 -11.10 -4.60
CA ASP A 186 13.35 -11.19 -6.04
C ASP A 186 12.47 -10.24 -6.84
N THR A 187 11.22 -10.02 -6.41
CA THR A 187 10.35 -9.02 -7.01
C THR A 187 10.87 -7.61 -6.77
N ILE A 188 11.33 -7.31 -5.55
CA ILE A 188 11.95 -6.01 -5.22
C ILE A 188 13.19 -5.76 -6.09
N GLY A 189 14.12 -6.72 -6.14
CA GLY A 189 15.39 -6.57 -6.89
C GLY A 189 15.24 -6.59 -8.42
N ARG A 190 14.05 -6.86 -8.95
CA ARG A 190 13.73 -6.75 -10.39
C ARG A 190 13.13 -5.40 -10.76
N THR A 191 12.84 -4.53 -9.79
CA THR A 191 12.42 -3.16 -10.07
C THR A 191 13.61 -2.32 -10.54
N ASN A 192 13.40 -1.31 -11.39
CA ASN A 192 14.48 -0.41 -11.86
C ASN A 192 14.84 0.61 -10.77
N GLY A 193 15.42 0.14 -9.67
CA GLY A 193 15.87 0.97 -8.54
C GLY A 193 17.32 0.70 -8.19
N ASP A 194 17.85 1.49 -7.26
CA ASP A 194 19.15 1.25 -6.63
C ASP A 194 19.02 0.50 -5.29
N ALA A 195 20.14 0.32 -4.59
CA ALA A 195 20.15 -0.39 -3.32
C ALA A 195 19.33 0.32 -2.23
N GLU A 196 19.19 1.65 -2.28
CA GLU A 196 18.37 2.42 -1.34
C GLU A 196 16.88 2.19 -1.64
N ASP A 197 16.49 2.21 -2.92
CA ASP A 197 15.11 1.86 -3.34
C ASP A 197 14.72 0.45 -2.88
N TYR A 198 15.63 -0.52 -3.01
CA TYR A 198 15.38 -1.90 -2.58
C TYR A 198 15.31 -2.02 -1.06
N LEU A 199 16.15 -1.30 -0.32
CA LEU A 199 16.07 -1.25 1.13
C LEU A 199 14.73 -0.65 1.59
N GLU A 200 14.31 0.47 1.00
CA GLU A 200 13.03 1.10 1.30
C GLU A 200 11.87 0.13 1.07
N LYS A 201 11.81 -0.51 -0.10
CA LYS A 201 10.78 -1.51 -0.40
C LYS A 201 10.82 -2.71 0.54
N THR A 202 12.01 -3.13 0.97
CA THR A 202 12.18 -4.23 1.94
C THR A 202 11.58 -3.86 3.29
N ILE A 203 11.90 -2.67 3.80
CA ILE A 203 11.35 -2.16 5.06
C ILE A 203 9.84 -1.97 4.95
N GLN A 204 9.35 -1.44 3.84
CA GLN A 204 7.91 -1.30 3.59
C GLN A 204 7.21 -2.68 3.64
N LYS A 205 7.74 -3.70 2.97
CA LYS A 205 7.15 -5.06 2.99
C LYS A 205 7.19 -5.69 4.39
N TRP A 206 8.26 -5.46 5.14
CA TRP A 206 8.35 -5.90 6.53
C TRP A 206 7.29 -5.22 7.41
N LEU A 207 7.14 -3.90 7.32
CA LEU A 207 6.16 -3.13 8.10
C LEU A 207 4.71 -3.44 7.70
N GLN A 208 4.48 -3.81 6.44
CA GLN A 208 3.22 -4.38 5.96
C GLN A 208 2.93 -5.79 6.51
N ARG A 209 3.84 -6.37 7.30
CA ARG A 209 3.79 -7.75 7.80
C ARG A 209 3.54 -8.78 6.67
N LYS A 210 4.08 -8.53 5.48
CA LYS A 210 4.00 -9.48 4.37
C LYS A 210 4.71 -10.78 4.76
N ASP A 211 4.29 -11.90 4.19
CA ASP A 211 4.94 -13.20 4.34
C ASP A 211 4.96 -13.74 5.78
N GLN A 212 6.13 -14.15 6.31
CA GLN A 212 6.28 -14.80 7.62
C GLN A 212 6.81 -13.84 8.70
N VAL A 213 6.52 -12.55 8.56
CA VAL A 213 6.95 -11.53 9.52
C VAL A 213 6.28 -11.77 10.88
N LYS A 214 7.10 -12.04 11.90
CA LYS A 214 6.63 -12.34 13.26
C LYS A 214 6.23 -11.10 14.07
N GLY A 215 6.63 -9.92 13.61
CA GLY A 215 6.33 -8.64 14.24
C GLY A 215 7.19 -7.50 13.69
N THR A 216 6.76 -6.28 13.97
CA THR A 216 7.35 -5.05 13.44
C THR A 216 7.87 -4.16 14.57
N THR A 217 8.74 -4.69 15.42
CA THR A 217 9.32 -3.91 16.53
C THR A 217 10.77 -3.55 16.28
N TRP A 218 11.26 -2.48 16.93
CA TRP A 218 12.69 -2.12 16.91
C TRP A 218 13.60 -3.26 17.34
N LYS A 219 13.15 -4.10 18.28
CA LYS A 219 13.89 -5.28 18.73
C LYS A 219 14.09 -6.29 17.59
N ILE A 220 13.04 -6.59 16.84
CA ILE A 220 13.11 -7.51 15.70
C ILE A 220 14.03 -6.94 14.62
N LEU A 221 13.95 -5.63 14.33
CA LEU A 221 14.86 -4.98 13.40
C LEU A 221 16.32 -5.12 13.84
N LYS A 222 16.60 -4.88 15.12
CA LYS A 222 17.94 -4.99 15.71
C LYS A 222 18.51 -6.40 15.60
N GLU A 223 17.70 -7.41 15.91
CA GLU A 223 18.06 -8.82 15.77
C GLU A 223 18.30 -9.21 14.31
N ALA A 224 17.46 -8.70 13.39
CA ALA A 224 17.60 -8.94 11.97
C ALA A 224 18.89 -8.32 11.40
N VAL A 225 19.22 -7.08 11.78
CA VAL A 225 20.48 -6.41 11.41
C VAL A 225 21.69 -7.15 11.98
N ALA A 226 21.62 -7.66 13.22
CA ALA A 226 22.70 -8.48 13.77
C ALA A 226 22.88 -9.79 12.97
N SER A 227 21.78 -10.36 12.49
CA SER A 227 21.77 -11.60 11.69
C SER A 227 22.38 -11.42 10.29
N THR A 228 22.47 -10.20 9.75
CA THR A 228 23.22 -9.93 8.51
C THR A 228 24.73 -9.88 8.71
N GLY A 229 25.21 -9.98 9.95
CA GLY A 229 26.64 -9.85 10.31
C GLY A 229 27.04 -8.45 10.77
N ASP A 230 26.18 -7.43 10.59
CA ASP A 230 26.44 -6.04 10.95
C ASP A 230 26.10 -5.73 12.43
N ASN A 231 26.76 -6.44 13.35
CA ASN A 231 26.59 -6.27 14.80
C ASN A 231 26.85 -4.83 15.27
N ALA A 232 27.75 -4.11 14.61
CA ALA A 232 28.04 -2.71 14.90
C ALA A 232 26.85 -1.80 14.56
N ALA A 233 26.17 -2.04 13.44
CA ALA A 233 24.95 -1.33 13.07
C ALA A 233 23.81 -1.70 14.02
N ALA A 234 23.64 -2.99 14.33
CA ALA A 234 22.62 -3.47 15.27
C ALA A 234 22.74 -2.76 16.63
N GLY A 235 23.95 -2.61 17.18
CA GLY A 235 24.18 -1.90 18.44
C GLY A 235 23.67 -0.44 18.45
N ARG A 236 23.62 0.20 17.29
CA ARG A 236 23.19 1.60 17.10
C ARG A 236 21.70 1.75 16.83
N ILE A 237 20.97 0.67 16.55
CA ILE A 237 19.52 0.68 16.35
C ILE A 237 18.82 0.92 17.70
N PRO A 238 17.78 1.79 17.74
CA PRO A 238 16.94 2.01 18.91
C PRO A 238 16.35 0.72 19.47
N SER A 239 15.94 0.73 20.73
CA SER A 239 15.31 -0.42 21.39
C SER A 239 13.90 -0.14 21.89
N HIS A 240 13.40 1.09 21.69
CA HIS A 240 12.06 1.57 22.04
C HIS A 240 11.65 2.68 21.07
#